data_AF-A0A7V9I344-F1
#
_entry.id   AF-A0A7V9I344-F1
#
_cell.length_a   1.000
_cell.length_b   1.000
_cell.length_c   1.000
_cell.angle_alpha   90.00
_cell.angle_beta   90.00
_cell.angle_gamma   90.00
#
_symmetry.space_group_name_H-M   'P 1'
#
loop_
_entity.id
_entity.type
_entity.pdbx_description
1 polymer ?
#
loop_
_entity_poly.entity_id
_entity_poly.type
_entity_poly.pdbx_seq_one_letter_code
_entity_poly.pdbx_strand_id
1 'polypeptide(L)'
;MIDTLAQEPRFVVDARLEPLVGSVFQPTGFPDLGAATFERPGGATAVLVESVQSLTNHFEALGWDGPAQRPVPALAALPYVDVRSGEDGAFLTSSRLEPHRLASAYIRDAAVEGTSGEAWIGQRLGLRDGRPLDWPHIYRAIFELDPLCLVHGVFFSHKKWHGNPKVRRSLTAVIEAHGARPVVSGGLKRDDVSFRQGGEGRGAEEGYG
;
A
#
# COMPACT_ATOMS: atom_id res chain seq x y z
N MET A 1 16.06 20.06 7.93
CA MET A 1 16.16 18.88 7.06
C MET A 1 15.21 18.97 5.87
N ILE A 2 13.96 19.43 6.05
CA ILE A 2 13.06 19.76 4.93
C ILE A 2 13.54 20.99 4.15
N ASP A 3 14.18 21.97 4.78
CA ASP A 3 14.63 23.20 4.09
C ASP A 3 15.63 22.94 2.95
N THR A 4 16.38 21.83 3.04
CA THR A 4 17.29 21.36 1.99
C THR A 4 16.56 20.93 0.70
N LEU A 5 15.27 20.57 0.77
CA LEU A 5 14.45 20.29 -0.42
C LEU A 5 14.08 21.55 -1.21
N ALA A 6 14.18 22.74 -0.60
CA ALA A 6 13.78 23.98 -1.28
C ALA A 6 14.69 24.33 -2.46
N GLN A 7 15.90 23.77 -2.51
CA GLN A 7 16.93 24.07 -3.51
C GLN A 7 17.29 22.87 -4.40
N GLU A 8 16.79 21.67 -4.09
CA GLU A 8 17.21 20.43 -4.75
C GLU A 8 16.00 19.69 -5.35
N PRO A 9 16.11 19.15 -6.58
CA PRO A 9 15.00 18.44 -7.22
C PRO A 9 14.70 17.07 -6.56
N ARG A 10 15.61 16.57 -5.70
CA ARG A 10 15.47 15.30 -4.98
C ARG A 10 16.32 15.31 -3.71
N PHE A 11 15.75 14.84 -2.61
CA PHE A 11 16.46 14.54 -1.38
C PHE A 11 16.48 13.03 -1.13
N VAL A 12 17.63 12.47 -0.78
CA VAL A 12 17.80 11.04 -0.49
C VAL A 12 18.29 10.91 0.95
N VAL A 13 17.65 10.03 1.72
CA VAL A 13 18.06 9.67 3.07
C VAL A 13 18.44 8.20 3.06
N ASP A 14 19.69 7.92 3.38
CA ASP A 14 20.18 6.57 3.60
C ASP A 14 20.30 6.31 5.10
N ALA A 15 19.59 5.27 5.58
CA ALA A 15 19.64 4.82 6.96
C ALA A 15 20.09 3.36 7.02
N ARG A 16 20.98 3.06 7.98
CA ARG A 16 21.36 1.67 8.30
C ARG A 16 20.48 1.19 9.45
N LEU A 17 19.83 0.04 9.24
CA LEU A 17 18.93 -0.57 10.20
C LEU A 17 19.51 -1.92 10.64
N GLU A 18 19.23 -2.30 11.89
CA GLU A 18 19.54 -3.61 12.44
C GLU A 18 18.28 -4.22 13.06
N PRO A 19 18.09 -5.56 13.02
CA PRO A 19 16.99 -6.20 13.71
C PRO A 19 17.07 -5.91 15.21
N LEU A 20 15.92 -5.56 15.82
CA LEU A 20 15.86 -5.30 17.26
C LEU A 20 16.17 -6.56 18.09
N VAL A 21 15.81 -7.75 17.57
CA VAL A 21 16.00 -9.04 18.25
C VAL A 21 16.66 -10.02 17.30
N GLY A 22 17.87 -10.49 17.67
CA GLY A 22 18.61 -11.50 16.92
C GLY A 22 19.08 -11.01 15.55
N SER A 23 19.22 -11.93 14.60
CA SER A 23 19.71 -11.67 13.24
C SER A 23 18.75 -12.11 12.14
N VAL A 24 17.52 -12.52 12.51
CA VAL A 24 16.50 -13.05 11.60
C VAL A 24 15.37 -12.04 11.45
N PHE A 25 14.85 -11.94 10.24
CA PHE A 25 13.69 -11.11 9.90
C PHE A 25 12.87 -11.81 8.82
N GLN A 26 11.59 -11.44 8.71
CA GLN A 26 10.73 -11.88 7.61
C GLN A 26 10.79 -10.83 6.49
N PRO A 27 11.28 -11.19 5.29
CA PRO A 27 11.31 -10.26 4.18
C PRO A 27 9.94 -10.16 3.48
N THR A 28 9.81 -9.18 2.58
CA THR A 28 8.74 -9.15 1.60
C THR A 28 8.74 -10.45 0.80
N GLY A 29 7.57 -11.05 0.62
CA GLY A 29 7.43 -12.28 -0.15
C GLY A 29 5.97 -12.72 -0.26
N PHE A 30 5.71 -13.65 -1.18
CA PHE A 30 4.43 -14.33 -1.27
C PHE A 30 4.61 -15.80 -0.85
N PRO A 31 3.58 -16.47 -0.29
CA PRO A 31 3.70 -17.86 0.14
C PRO A 31 4.16 -18.82 -0.95
N ASP A 32 3.79 -18.57 -2.20
CA ASP A 32 4.12 -19.36 -3.38
C ASP A 32 5.48 -19.00 -4.01
N LEU A 33 5.93 -17.75 -3.87
CA LEU A 33 7.18 -17.24 -4.47
C LEU A 33 8.37 -17.24 -3.50
N GLY A 34 8.11 -17.26 -2.19
CA GLY A 34 9.14 -17.11 -1.16
C GLY A 34 9.62 -15.66 -1.01
N ALA A 35 10.81 -15.51 -0.41
CA ALA A 35 11.43 -14.19 -0.19
C ALA A 35 11.76 -13.48 -1.51
N ALA A 36 11.46 -12.19 -1.59
CA ALA A 36 11.75 -11.36 -2.75
C ALA A 36 13.26 -11.06 -2.84
N THR A 37 13.99 -11.91 -3.56
CA THR A 37 15.42 -11.73 -3.86
C THR A 37 15.61 -10.97 -5.17
N PHE A 38 16.71 -10.21 -5.27
CA PHE A 38 17.10 -9.53 -6.51
C PHE A 38 18.62 -9.40 -6.61
N GLU A 39 19.12 -9.19 -7.83
CA GLU A 39 20.53 -8.94 -8.10
C GLU A 39 20.81 -7.44 -8.10
N ARG A 40 21.80 -7.02 -7.30
CA ARG A 40 22.27 -5.63 -7.27
C ARG A 40 23.27 -5.38 -8.40
N PRO A 41 23.51 -4.11 -8.77
CA PRO A 41 24.65 -3.76 -9.61
C PRO A 41 25.94 -4.38 -9.07
N GLY A 42 26.62 -5.18 -9.89
CA GLY A 42 27.82 -5.95 -9.50
C GLY A 42 27.58 -7.41 -9.11
N GLY A 43 26.36 -7.94 -9.27
CA GLY A 43 26.08 -9.38 -9.14
C GLY A 43 25.78 -9.87 -7.73
N ALA A 44 25.80 -8.99 -6.73
CA ALA A 44 25.51 -9.38 -5.36
C ALA A 44 24.00 -9.56 -5.14
N THR A 45 23.60 -10.72 -4.63
CA THR A 45 22.21 -10.97 -4.24
C THR A 45 21.83 -10.13 -3.02
N ALA A 46 20.64 -9.55 -3.05
CA ALA A 46 20.01 -8.87 -1.92
C ALA A 46 18.57 -9.37 -1.74
N VAL A 47 17.99 -9.05 -0.58
CA VAL A 47 16.60 -9.37 -0.25
C VAL A 47 15.85 -8.06 0.00
N LEU A 48 14.66 -7.95 -0.57
CA LEU A 48 13.76 -6.85 -0.29
C LEU A 48 13.03 -7.15 1.04
N VAL A 49 13.35 -6.38 2.08
CA VAL A 49 12.67 -6.50 3.38
C VAL A 49 11.33 -5.80 3.30
N GLU A 50 11.33 -4.56 2.84
CA GLU A 50 10.12 -3.78 2.58
C GLU A 50 10.14 -3.20 1.17
N SER A 51 9.12 -3.53 0.39
CA SER A 51 8.94 -2.97 -0.95
C SER A 51 8.50 -1.51 -0.92
N VAL A 52 8.64 -0.83 -2.07
CA VAL A 52 8.07 0.52 -2.26
C VAL A 52 6.58 0.57 -1.94
N GLN A 53 5.83 -0.46 -2.35
CA GLN A 53 4.40 -0.53 -2.10
C GLN A 53 4.12 -0.71 -0.59
N SER A 54 4.87 -1.60 0.06
CA SER A 54 4.71 -1.86 1.49
C SER A 54 5.01 -0.62 2.34
N LEU A 55 6.15 0.06 2.10
CA LEU A 55 6.46 1.30 2.82
C LEU A 55 5.48 2.43 2.54
N THR A 56 4.89 2.48 1.34
CA THR A 56 3.82 3.45 1.09
C THR A 56 2.64 3.20 2.03
N ASN A 57 2.21 1.94 2.18
CA ASN A 57 1.13 1.59 3.11
C ASN A 57 1.50 1.93 4.56
N HIS A 58 2.76 1.68 4.96
CA HIS A 58 3.25 2.07 6.29
C HIS A 58 3.18 3.59 6.51
N PHE A 59 3.61 4.39 5.54
CA PHE A 59 3.54 5.86 5.65
C PHE A 59 2.11 6.36 5.71
N GLU A 60 1.20 5.74 4.98
CA GLU A 60 -0.24 6.07 5.03
C GLU A 60 -0.85 5.74 6.38
N ALA A 61 -0.50 4.58 6.95
CA ALA A 61 -0.97 4.17 8.26
C ALA A 61 -0.56 5.15 9.39
N LEU A 62 0.60 5.80 9.28
CA LEU A 62 1.01 6.85 10.23
C LEU A 62 0.07 8.07 10.22
N GLY A 63 -0.65 8.29 9.12
CA GLY A 63 -1.60 9.38 8.96
C GLY A 63 -2.99 9.12 9.51
N TRP A 64 -3.26 7.94 10.05
CA TRP A 64 -4.59 7.50 10.46
C TRP A 64 -4.64 6.94 11.88
N ASP A 65 -5.62 7.38 12.66
CA ASP A 65 -5.97 6.82 13.96
C ASP A 65 -7.01 5.72 13.74
N GLY A 66 -6.54 4.46 13.71
CA GLY A 66 -7.38 3.28 13.48
C GLY A 66 -8.54 3.15 14.48
N PRO A 67 -8.28 3.13 15.80
CA PRO A 67 -9.33 3.07 16.82
C PRO A 67 -10.36 4.20 16.73
N ALA A 68 -9.93 5.43 16.45
CA ALA A 68 -10.85 6.56 16.33
C ALA A 68 -11.45 6.73 14.91
N GLN A 69 -11.07 5.87 13.95
CA GLN A 69 -11.49 5.89 12.55
C GLN A 69 -11.42 7.29 11.92
N ARG A 70 -10.31 7.99 12.14
CA ARG A 70 -10.13 9.36 11.65
C ARG A 70 -8.67 9.67 11.37
N PRO A 71 -8.37 10.71 10.58
CA PRO A 71 -7.00 11.20 10.46
C PRO A 71 -6.37 11.57 11.79
N VAL A 72 -5.05 11.40 11.88
CA VAL A 72 -4.27 11.96 13.00
C VAL A 72 -4.40 13.49 13.03
N PRO A 73 -4.21 14.15 14.20
CA PRO A 73 -4.41 15.60 14.33
C PRO A 73 -3.66 16.44 13.31
N ALA A 74 -2.44 16.04 12.94
CA ALA A 74 -1.62 16.74 11.95
C ALA A 74 -2.23 16.76 10.53
N LEU A 75 -3.11 15.81 10.21
CA LEU A 75 -3.73 15.64 8.89
C LEU A 75 -5.25 15.83 8.93
N ALA A 76 -5.81 16.25 10.07
CA ALA A 76 -7.25 16.35 10.30
C ALA A 76 -7.93 17.43 9.44
N ALA A 77 -7.20 18.50 9.12
CA ALA A 77 -7.72 19.60 8.30
C ALA A 77 -7.68 19.30 6.79
N LEU A 78 -6.96 18.26 6.35
CA LEU A 78 -6.87 17.91 4.94
C LEU A 78 -8.12 17.14 4.51
N PRO A 79 -8.65 17.38 3.30
CA PRO A 79 -9.80 16.63 2.79
C PRO A 79 -9.43 15.17 2.50
N TYR A 80 -10.45 14.32 2.50
CA TYR A 80 -10.39 12.93 2.06
C TYR A 80 -11.80 12.46 1.71
N VAL A 81 -11.90 11.36 0.97
CA VAL A 81 -13.19 10.73 0.66
C VAL A 81 -13.49 9.67 1.71
N ASP A 82 -14.56 9.88 2.46
CA ASP A 82 -15.10 8.94 3.45
C ASP A 82 -16.13 8.02 2.78
N VAL A 83 -16.03 6.70 2.99
CA VAL A 83 -16.96 5.71 2.44
C VAL A 83 -17.75 5.09 3.57
N ARG A 84 -19.07 5.24 3.49
CA ARG A 84 -20.02 4.77 4.51
C ARG A 84 -20.99 3.75 3.96
N SER A 85 -21.48 2.89 4.85
CA SER A 85 -22.53 1.93 4.58
C SER A 85 -23.83 2.64 4.23
N GLY A 86 -24.48 2.20 3.16
CA GLY A 86 -25.79 2.73 2.75
C GLY A 86 -26.94 2.27 3.64
N GLU A 87 -26.74 1.22 4.45
CA GLU A 87 -27.78 0.63 5.30
C GLU A 87 -27.93 1.39 6.63
N ASP A 88 -26.80 1.67 7.29
CA ASP A 88 -26.74 2.19 8.66
C ASP A 88 -25.82 3.42 8.80
N GLY A 89 -25.16 3.85 7.73
CA GLY A 89 -24.24 4.99 7.74
C GLY A 89 -22.91 4.73 8.44
N ALA A 90 -22.61 3.48 8.80
CA ALA A 90 -21.36 3.11 9.46
C ALA A 90 -20.15 3.38 8.56
N PHE A 91 -19.02 3.75 9.17
CA PHE A 91 -17.75 3.89 8.47
C PHE A 91 -17.30 2.55 7.90
N LEU A 92 -16.96 2.49 6.61
CA LEU A 92 -16.43 1.30 5.96
C LEU A 92 -14.93 1.45 5.65
N THR A 93 -14.58 2.52 4.92
CA THR A 93 -13.21 2.79 4.50
C THR A 93 -13.06 4.25 4.06
N SER A 94 -11.89 4.65 3.60
CA SER A 94 -11.65 5.97 3.04
C SER A 94 -10.57 5.97 1.97
N SER A 95 -10.45 7.06 1.20
CA SER A 95 -9.35 7.24 0.24
C SER A 95 -7.95 7.15 0.87
N ARG A 96 -7.83 7.27 2.20
CA ARG A 96 -6.56 7.15 2.94
C ARG A 96 -6.23 5.73 3.38
N LEU A 97 -7.25 4.88 3.51
CA LEU A 97 -7.09 3.48 3.92
C LEU A 97 -6.99 2.54 2.72
N GLU A 98 -7.53 2.96 1.59
CA GLU A 98 -7.59 2.14 0.39
C GLU A 98 -6.23 2.11 -0.34
N PRO A 99 -5.71 0.92 -0.71
CA PRO A 99 -4.45 0.81 -1.46
C PRO A 99 -4.49 1.50 -2.84
N HIS A 100 -5.69 1.61 -3.41
CA HIS A 100 -5.95 2.32 -4.66
C HIS A 100 -6.40 3.78 -4.45
N ARG A 101 -6.51 4.23 -3.19
CA ARG A 101 -6.88 5.59 -2.78
C ARG A 101 -8.17 6.07 -3.44
N LEU A 102 -8.19 7.27 -4.04
CA LEU A 102 -9.32 7.79 -4.81
C LEU A 102 -9.76 6.87 -5.97
N ALA A 103 -8.89 5.97 -6.45
CA ALA A 103 -9.21 5.01 -7.49
C ALA A 103 -9.74 3.66 -6.93
N SER A 104 -10.04 3.57 -5.63
CA SER A 104 -10.57 2.35 -5.01
C SER A 104 -11.90 1.89 -5.61
N ALA A 105 -12.09 0.57 -5.63
CA ALA A 105 -13.36 -0.04 -5.98
C ALA A 105 -14.49 0.45 -5.05
N TYR A 106 -14.23 0.64 -3.75
CA TYR A 106 -15.24 1.12 -2.82
C TYR A 106 -15.72 2.54 -3.17
N ILE A 107 -14.82 3.42 -3.62
CA ILE A 107 -15.21 4.76 -4.08
C ILE A 107 -15.89 4.67 -5.44
N ARG A 108 -15.34 3.89 -6.38
CA ARG A 108 -15.89 3.72 -7.73
C ARG A 108 -17.33 3.19 -7.71
N ASP A 109 -17.59 2.21 -6.85
CA ASP A 109 -18.86 1.47 -6.81
C ASP A 109 -19.86 2.10 -5.82
N ALA A 110 -19.43 3.09 -5.01
CA ALA A 110 -20.33 3.86 -4.15
C ALA A 110 -21.24 4.81 -4.94
N ALA A 111 -22.29 5.30 -4.26
CA ALA A 111 -23.12 6.40 -4.74
C ALA A 111 -22.69 7.71 -4.08
N VAL A 112 -22.47 8.75 -4.88
CA VAL A 112 -22.14 10.10 -4.42
C VAL A 112 -23.14 11.06 -5.05
N GLU A 113 -23.95 11.73 -4.22
CA GLU A 113 -24.95 12.71 -4.67
C GLU A 113 -25.89 12.17 -5.78
N GLY A 114 -26.28 10.89 -5.66
CA GLY A 114 -27.17 10.23 -6.63
C GLY A 114 -26.50 9.79 -7.93
N THR A 115 -25.18 9.93 -8.06
CA THR A 115 -24.38 9.47 -9.20
C THR A 115 -23.43 8.35 -8.76
N SER A 116 -23.00 7.47 -9.67
CA SER A 116 -21.95 6.49 -9.34
C SER A 116 -20.63 7.20 -9.06
N GLY A 117 -19.86 6.69 -8.09
CA GLY A 117 -18.57 7.27 -7.72
C GLY A 117 -17.57 7.23 -8.88
N GLU A 118 -17.66 6.22 -9.76
CA GLU A 118 -16.95 6.18 -11.03
C GLU A 118 -17.19 7.44 -11.89
N ALA A 119 -18.46 7.79 -12.12
CA ALA A 119 -18.82 8.94 -12.93
C ALA A 119 -18.50 10.25 -12.20
N TRP A 120 -18.71 10.30 -10.89
CA TRP A 120 -18.35 11.44 -10.04
C TRP A 120 -16.85 11.73 -10.10
N ILE A 121 -15.97 10.73 -9.91
CA ILE A 121 -14.51 10.89 -10.07
C ILE A 121 -14.18 11.35 -11.50
N GLY A 122 -14.73 10.69 -12.52
CA GLY A 122 -14.47 11.05 -13.92
C GLY A 122 -14.82 12.51 -14.23
N GLN A 123 -15.95 12.99 -13.72
CA GLN A 123 -16.37 14.39 -13.84
C GLN A 123 -15.46 15.34 -13.05
N ARG A 124 -15.13 15.02 -11.80
CA ARG A 124 -14.23 15.83 -10.95
C ARG A 124 -12.84 15.99 -11.58
N LEU A 125 -12.33 14.93 -12.23
CA LEU A 125 -11.06 14.93 -12.94
C LEU A 125 -11.15 15.52 -14.36
N GLY A 126 -12.34 15.88 -14.85
CA GLY A 126 -12.53 16.46 -16.18
C GLY A 126 -12.23 15.49 -17.33
N LEU A 127 -12.34 14.18 -17.11
CA LEU A 127 -12.00 13.16 -18.12
C LEU A 127 -13.04 13.15 -19.25
N ARG A 128 -12.57 13.25 -20.50
CA ARG A 128 -13.43 13.29 -21.68
C ARG A 128 -12.81 12.46 -22.81
N ASP A 129 -13.59 11.51 -23.33
CA ASP A 129 -13.17 10.66 -24.45
C ASP A 129 -12.73 11.51 -25.66
N GLY A 130 -11.67 11.07 -26.32
CA GLY A 130 -11.12 11.76 -27.51
C GLY A 130 -10.45 13.11 -27.23
N ARG A 131 -10.24 13.48 -25.96
CA ARG A 131 -9.51 14.70 -25.57
C ARG A 131 -8.21 14.37 -24.82
N PRO A 132 -7.15 15.20 -24.94
CA PRO A 132 -6.00 15.11 -24.04
C PRO A 132 -6.39 15.34 -22.58
N LEU A 133 -5.59 14.80 -21.65
CA LEU A 133 -5.76 15.01 -20.22
C LEU A 133 -5.36 16.44 -19.83
N ASP A 134 -6.22 17.13 -19.08
CA ASP A 134 -5.91 18.41 -18.45
C ASP A 134 -5.25 18.17 -17.08
N TRP A 135 -3.92 18.03 -17.10
CA TRP A 135 -3.14 17.75 -15.89
C TRP A 135 -3.29 18.81 -14.79
N PRO A 136 -3.21 20.13 -15.07
CA PRO A 136 -3.48 21.15 -14.06
C PRO A 136 -4.84 20.96 -13.37
N HIS A 137 -5.89 20.67 -14.14
CA HIS A 137 -7.21 20.40 -13.58
C HIS A 137 -7.24 19.11 -12.75
N ILE A 138 -6.66 18.02 -13.26
CA ILE A 138 -6.56 16.72 -12.54
C ILE A 138 -5.84 16.89 -11.20
N TYR A 139 -4.70 17.58 -11.17
CA TYR A 139 -3.95 17.80 -9.93
C TYR A 139 -4.75 18.61 -8.92
N ARG A 140 -5.43 19.66 -9.38
CA ARG A 140 -6.31 20.47 -8.52
C ARG A 140 -7.45 19.64 -7.96
N ALA A 141 -8.12 18.86 -8.79
CA ALA A 141 -9.22 17.99 -8.37
C ALA A 141 -8.76 16.96 -7.34
N ILE A 142 -7.60 16.31 -7.56
CA ILE A 142 -7.03 15.37 -6.59
C ILE A 142 -6.67 16.10 -5.29
N PHE A 143 -6.07 17.29 -5.34
CA PHE A 143 -5.74 18.08 -4.15
C PHE A 143 -6.98 18.46 -3.34
N GLU A 144 -8.07 18.82 -4.00
CA GLU A 144 -9.36 19.15 -3.36
C GLU A 144 -10.04 17.92 -2.74
N LEU A 145 -9.84 16.72 -3.31
CA LEU A 145 -10.46 15.48 -2.83
C LEU A 145 -9.63 14.78 -1.76
N ASP A 146 -8.34 14.58 -2.02
CA ASP A 146 -7.37 13.98 -1.11
C ASP A 146 -5.93 14.35 -1.52
N PRO A 147 -5.31 15.35 -0.87
CA PRO A 147 -3.96 15.80 -1.23
C PRO A 147 -2.89 14.74 -0.99
N LEU A 148 -3.13 13.74 -0.13
CA LEU A 148 -2.16 12.67 0.10
C LEU A 148 -2.00 11.75 -1.11
N CYS A 149 -2.97 11.72 -2.02
CA CYS A 149 -2.83 11.05 -3.32
C CYS A 149 -1.72 11.67 -4.19
N LEU A 150 -1.40 12.96 -4.01
CA LEU A 150 -0.27 13.59 -4.70
C LEU A 150 1.07 13.23 -4.05
N VAL A 151 1.05 12.88 -2.75
CA VAL A 151 2.25 12.43 -2.03
C VAL A 151 2.56 10.97 -2.36
N HIS A 152 1.58 10.10 -2.14
CA HIS A 152 1.70 8.64 -2.26
C HIS A 152 1.37 8.09 -3.66
N GLY A 153 0.95 8.95 -4.57
CA GLY A 153 0.55 8.59 -5.94
C GLY A 153 -0.80 7.88 -6.01
N VAL A 154 -1.50 8.06 -7.13
CA VAL A 154 -2.79 7.41 -7.41
C VAL A 154 -2.87 7.05 -8.89
N PHE A 155 -3.49 5.90 -9.20
CA PHE A 155 -3.63 5.44 -10.57
C PHE A 155 -5.08 5.09 -10.88
N PHE A 156 -5.71 5.88 -11.75
CA PHE A 156 -7.09 5.68 -12.20
C PHE A 156 -7.13 4.68 -13.37
N SER A 157 -6.85 3.41 -13.08
CA SER A 157 -6.68 2.36 -14.10
C SER A 157 -7.98 1.77 -14.66
N HIS A 158 -9.14 2.21 -14.16
CA HIS A 158 -10.43 1.69 -14.63
C HIS A 158 -10.69 2.09 -16.08
N LYS A 159 -11.21 1.15 -16.89
CA LYS A 159 -11.42 1.33 -18.34
C LYS A 159 -12.35 2.50 -18.72
N LYS A 160 -13.24 2.92 -17.81
CA LYS A 160 -14.16 4.04 -18.03
C LYS A 160 -13.58 5.40 -17.63
N TRP A 161 -12.40 5.43 -17.03
CA TRP A 161 -11.66 6.66 -16.79
C TRP A 161 -10.70 6.88 -17.96
N HIS A 162 -11.12 7.72 -18.91
CA HIS A 162 -10.37 8.03 -20.12
C HIS A 162 -8.92 8.46 -19.82
N GLY A 163 -7.98 7.94 -20.60
CA GLY A 163 -6.55 8.26 -20.51
C GLY A 163 -5.82 7.72 -19.28
N ASN A 164 -6.51 7.02 -18.37
CA ASN A 164 -5.96 6.38 -17.17
C ASN A 164 -4.91 7.23 -16.44
N PRO A 165 -5.30 8.42 -15.91
CA PRO A 165 -4.34 9.32 -15.27
C PRO A 165 -3.63 8.63 -14.10
N LYS A 166 -2.31 8.79 -14.07
CA LYS A 166 -1.43 8.23 -13.05
C LYS A 166 -0.56 9.33 -12.45
N VAL A 167 -0.83 9.67 -11.20
CA VAL A 167 0.06 10.53 -10.42
C VAL A 167 1.16 9.67 -9.81
N ARG A 168 2.41 10.04 -10.08
CA ARG A 168 3.59 9.36 -9.52
C ARG A 168 3.76 9.76 -8.06
N ARG A 169 4.33 8.87 -7.26
CA ARG A 169 4.67 9.17 -5.86
C ARG A 169 5.75 10.24 -5.81
N SER A 170 5.62 11.19 -4.89
CA SER A 170 6.68 12.13 -4.55
C SER A 170 7.62 11.54 -3.48
N LEU A 171 7.08 10.69 -2.59
CA LEU A 171 7.83 9.95 -1.58
C LEU A 171 7.94 8.48 -1.98
N THR A 172 9.16 7.94 -1.96
CA THR A 172 9.45 6.53 -2.21
C THR A 172 10.51 6.08 -1.20
N ALA A 173 10.33 4.91 -0.61
CA ALA A 173 11.31 4.29 0.26
C ALA A 173 11.36 2.79 -0.01
N VAL A 174 12.46 2.14 0.37
CA VAL A 174 12.64 0.67 0.36
C VAL A 174 13.41 0.30 1.62
N ILE A 175 13.27 -0.94 2.10
CA ILE A 175 14.27 -1.54 3.00
C ILE A 175 14.84 -2.76 2.30
N GLU A 176 16.16 -2.75 2.12
CA GLU A 176 16.91 -3.83 1.50
C GLU A 176 17.87 -4.43 2.52
N ALA A 177 17.95 -5.75 2.55
CA ALA A 177 18.97 -6.47 3.31
C ALA A 177 20.06 -6.93 2.36
N HIS A 178 21.29 -6.47 2.61
CA HIS A 178 22.47 -6.81 1.83
C HIS A 178 23.27 -7.88 2.58
N GLY A 179 23.69 -8.95 1.89
CA GLY A 179 24.42 -10.06 2.52
C GLY A 179 23.57 -10.96 3.42
N ALA A 180 22.25 -10.79 3.42
CA ALA A 180 21.32 -11.69 4.09
C ALA A 180 21.32 -13.08 3.43
N ARG A 181 21.10 -14.10 4.25
CA ARG A 181 21.04 -15.50 3.80
C ARG A 181 19.75 -16.15 4.29
N PRO A 182 19.15 -17.08 3.53
CA PRO A 182 18.03 -17.85 4.00
C PRO A 182 18.41 -18.58 5.29
N VAL A 183 17.55 -18.46 6.30
CA VAL A 183 17.63 -19.30 7.50
C VAL A 183 16.68 -20.46 7.30
N VAL A 184 17.23 -21.63 7.03
CA VAL A 184 16.45 -22.87 6.96
C VAL A 184 16.20 -23.33 8.39
N SER A 185 15.00 -23.11 8.89
CA SER A 185 14.55 -23.62 10.18
C SER A 185 13.40 -24.61 9.94
N GLY A 186 13.53 -25.81 10.49
CA GLY A 186 12.44 -26.78 10.50
C GLY A 186 11.34 -26.27 11.43
N GLY A 187 10.19 -25.90 10.86
CA GLY A 187 9.02 -25.56 11.65
C GLY A 187 8.60 -26.72 12.56
N LEU A 188 8.15 -26.42 13.77
CA LEU A 188 7.48 -27.40 14.60
C LEU A 188 6.09 -27.64 14.01
N LYS A 189 5.87 -28.82 13.45
CA LYS A 189 4.51 -29.33 13.22
C LYS A 189 3.90 -29.59 14.60
N ARG A 190 2.79 -28.90 14.90
CA ARG A 190 2.08 -29.01 16.16
C ARG A 190 0.59 -29.16 15.87
N ASP A 191 0.12 -30.39 15.99
CA ASP A 191 -1.25 -30.81 15.90
C ASP A 191 -1.89 -30.65 17.28
N ASP A 192 -2.70 -29.61 17.44
CA ASP A 192 -3.44 -29.33 18.68
C ASP A 192 -4.63 -30.30 18.90
N VAL A 193 -4.90 -31.22 17.96
CA VAL A 193 -6.01 -32.19 18.01
C VAL A 193 -5.49 -33.62 18.27
N SER A 194 -4.34 -33.99 17.71
CA SER A 194 -3.73 -35.32 17.83
C SER A 194 -2.30 -35.26 18.35
N PHE A 195 -2.16 -35.16 19.68
CA PHE A 195 -0.86 -35.12 20.37
C PHE A 195 -0.01 -36.41 20.33
N ARG A 196 -0.47 -37.48 19.66
CA ARG A 196 0.20 -38.80 19.66
C ARG A 196 0.88 -39.08 18.33
N GLN A 197 2.21 -39.01 18.33
CA GLN A 197 3.04 -39.68 17.32
C GLN A 197 2.88 -41.20 17.48
N GLY A 198 2.43 -41.90 16.43
CA GLY A 198 2.53 -43.36 16.36
C GLY A 198 1.27 -44.15 15.98
N GLY A 199 0.41 -43.63 15.12
CA GLY A 199 -0.57 -44.46 14.38
C GLY A 199 -0.11 -44.66 12.94
N GLU A 200 -0.15 -45.89 12.43
CA GLU A 200 0.13 -46.19 11.01
C GLU A 200 -0.73 -45.29 10.10
N GLY A 201 -0.11 -44.58 9.15
CA GLY A 201 -0.80 -43.68 8.21
C GLY A 201 -1.18 -42.30 8.75
N ARG A 202 -0.48 -41.81 9.79
CA ARG A 202 -0.56 -40.40 10.24
C ARG A 202 0.83 -39.78 10.37
N GLY A 203 1.58 -39.84 9.27
CA GLY A 203 2.91 -39.27 9.15
C GLY A 203 2.90 -37.80 8.74
N ALA A 204 4.06 -37.16 8.90
CA ALA A 204 4.28 -35.79 8.47
C ALA A 204 4.05 -35.58 6.96
N GLU A 205 4.22 -36.62 6.14
CA GLU A 205 3.95 -36.59 4.69
C GLU A 205 2.46 -36.48 4.35
N GLU A 206 1.58 -36.93 5.26
CA GLU A 206 0.12 -36.99 5.06
C GLU A 206 -0.61 -35.77 5.65
N GLY A 207 0.14 -34.78 6.14
CA GLY A 207 -0.40 -33.53 6.68
C GLY A 207 -0.76 -33.57 8.17
N TYR A 208 -0.51 -34.69 8.86
CA TYR A 208 -0.67 -34.82 10.31
C TYR A 208 0.63 -34.42 11.02
N GLY A 209 0.53 -33.61 12.07
CA GLY A 209 1.69 -33.18 12.85
C GLY A 209 1.53 -31.88 13.58
#